data_AF-A0A931XMK9-F1
#
_entry.id   AF-A0A931XMK9-F1
#
_cell.length_a   1.000
_cell.length_b   1.000
_cell.length_c   1.000
_cell.angle_alpha   90.00
_cell.angle_beta   90.00
_cell.angle_gamma   90.00
#
_symmetry.space_group_name_H-M   'P 1'
#
loop_
_entity.id
_entity.type
_entity.pdbx_description
1 polymer ?
#
loop_
_entity_poly.entity_id
_entity_poly.type
_entity_poly.pdbx_seq_one_letter_code
_entity_poly.pdbx_strand_id
1 'polypeptide(L)'
;MAIDIHAHHIPPAVMQRLQQEGSGCGVEIAASGPEGPQLRLGQGSAPGRPIIKELLDLADREKKLKEQNLQHQILSTWLDIVGYNLPVEQGCRWSRLLNCCLAEELKEQKPEPQFTGIATVPLQSGERAAEELEFAVKECRMLGVTIGTHVNGKNLDDPSLRPFWRMAEKLKTPIIIHPFFPLGLERLGSYFLTHIVGLTAETTLAAASLYCGGVIDQFPDLKIVLCHGGGFFPYQVG
;
A
#
# COMPACT_ATOMS: atom_id res chain seq x y z
N MET A 1 -4.75 -15.72 -19.67
CA MET A 1 -3.80 -15.43 -18.60
C MET A 1 -4.58 -14.87 -17.42
N ALA A 2 -4.61 -15.58 -16.30
CA ALA A 2 -5.20 -15.12 -15.05
C ALA A 2 -4.14 -14.34 -14.26
N ILE A 3 -4.53 -13.14 -13.82
CA ILE A 3 -3.67 -12.18 -13.12
C ILE A 3 -4.35 -11.85 -11.80
N ASP A 4 -3.65 -12.06 -10.69
CA ASP A 4 -4.06 -11.52 -9.39
C ASP A 4 -3.47 -10.11 -9.21
N ILE A 5 -4.33 -9.11 -9.08
CA ILE A 5 -3.91 -7.71 -8.95
C ILE A 5 -3.87 -7.22 -7.51
N HIS A 6 -4.22 -8.06 -6.53
CA HIS A 6 -4.34 -7.66 -5.13
C HIS A 6 -3.64 -8.69 -4.23
N ALA A 7 -2.32 -8.51 -4.10
CA ALA A 7 -1.50 -9.25 -3.15
C ALA A 7 -0.50 -8.34 -2.43
N HIS A 8 -0.12 -8.74 -1.22
CA HIS A 8 0.83 -8.02 -0.39
C HIS A 8 2.09 -8.83 -0.16
N HIS A 9 3.27 -8.25 -0.32
CA HIS A 9 4.56 -8.86 -0.05
C HIS A 9 5.51 -7.86 0.59
N ILE A 10 6.32 -8.33 1.51
CA ILE A 10 7.35 -7.55 2.18
C ILE A 10 8.67 -8.30 1.97
N PRO A 11 9.60 -7.77 1.16
CA PRO A 11 10.89 -8.39 0.95
C PRO A 11 11.63 -8.59 2.28
N PRO A 12 12.24 -9.76 2.55
CA PRO A 12 13.05 -9.97 3.76
C PRO A 12 14.17 -8.95 3.94
N ALA A 13 14.69 -8.41 2.81
CA ALA A 13 15.69 -7.35 2.79
C ALA A 13 15.24 -6.07 3.53
N VAL A 14 13.94 -5.80 3.63
CA VAL A 14 13.40 -4.66 4.40
C VAL A 14 13.82 -4.76 5.87
N MET A 15 13.73 -5.95 6.47
CA MET A 15 14.13 -6.15 7.87
C MET A 15 15.64 -6.00 8.05
N GLN A 16 16.44 -6.51 7.10
CA GLN A 16 17.89 -6.40 7.14
C GLN A 16 18.35 -4.95 7.02
N ARG A 17 17.76 -4.20 6.07
CA ARG A 17 18.07 -2.78 5.89
C ARG A 17 17.60 -1.93 7.07
N LEU A 18 16.44 -2.22 7.67
CA LEU A 18 16.02 -1.53 8.90
C LEU A 18 17.03 -1.68 10.04
N GLN A 19 17.65 -2.84 10.18
CA GLN A 19 18.70 -3.05 11.19
C GLN A 19 19.98 -2.26 10.88
N GLN A 20 20.30 -2.00 9.61
CA GLN A 20 21.51 -1.29 9.18
C GLN A 20 21.32 0.22 9.08
N GLU A 21 20.20 0.66 8.53
CA GLU A 21 19.87 2.06 8.24
C GLU A 21 19.27 2.80 9.46
N GLY A 22 18.94 2.07 10.53
CA GLY A 22 18.56 2.60 11.84
C GLY A 22 17.35 3.56 11.82
N SER A 23 17.23 4.37 12.87
CA SER A 23 16.08 5.26 13.15
C SER A 23 15.78 6.34 12.10
N GLY A 24 16.56 6.41 11.00
CA GLY A 24 16.37 7.39 9.93
C GLY A 24 15.02 7.29 9.22
N CYS A 25 14.40 6.11 9.20
CA CYS A 25 13.05 5.90 8.69
C CYS A 25 11.95 6.11 9.74
N GLY A 26 12.30 6.32 11.02
CA GLY A 26 11.32 6.35 12.10
C GLY A 26 10.61 5.02 12.35
N VAL A 27 11.13 3.91 11.80
CA VAL A 27 10.58 2.55 11.94
C VAL A 27 11.59 1.67 12.65
N GLU A 28 11.12 0.86 13.60
CA GLU A 28 11.93 -0.11 14.33
C GLU A 28 11.27 -1.48 14.38
N ILE A 29 12.08 -2.54 14.50
CA ILE A 29 11.61 -3.88 14.83
C ILE A 29 11.39 -3.93 16.34
N ALA A 30 10.14 -3.77 16.77
CA ALA A 30 9.78 -3.65 18.19
C ALA A 30 9.77 -5.01 18.92
N ALA A 31 9.44 -6.09 18.21
CA ALA A 31 9.50 -7.44 18.71
C ALA A 31 9.74 -8.43 17.56
N SER A 32 10.34 -9.57 17.87
CA SER A 32 10.44 -10.71 16.97
C SER A 32 10.02 -11.95 17.75
N GLY A 33 8.85 -12.48 17.43
CA GLY A 33 8.27 -13.64 18.10
C GLY A 33 8.02 -14.81 17.13
N PRO A 34 7.44 -15.92 17.63
CA PRO A 34 7.10 -17.08 16.80
C PRO A 34 6.17 -16.75 15.62
N GLU A 35 5.34 -15.72 15.76
CA GLU A 35 4.39 -15.26 14.73
C GLU A 35 5.03 -14.34 13.68
N GLY A 36 6.28 -13.90 13.89
CA GLY A 36 7.02 -13.00 12.99
C GLY A 36 7.45 -11.69 13.66
N PRO A 37 8.16 -10.82 12.92
CA PRO A 37 8.58 -9.51 13.41
C PRO A 37 7.40 -8.53 13.46
N GLN A 38 7.37 -7.69 14.49
CA GLN A 38 6.42 -6.59 14.65
C GLN A 38 7.16 -5.26 14.48
N LEU A 39 6.66 -4.42 13.58
CA LEU A 39 7.21 -3.08 13.37
C LEU A 39 6.51 -2.06 14.24
N ARG A 40 7.25 -1.07 14.74
CA ARG A 40 6.70 0.17 15.30
C ARG A 40 7.03 1.31 14.35
N LEU A 41 6.01 2.07 13.95
CA LEU A 41 6.14 3.20 13.06
C LEU A 41 5.95 4.49 13.87
N GLY A 42 7.04 5.21 14.11
CA GLY A 42 7.09 6.43 14.91
C GLY A 42 7.34 6.17 16.40
N GLN A 43 8.05 7.09 17.05
CA GLN A 43 8.31 7.01 18.48
C GLN A 43 6.99 7.11 19.27
N GLY A 44 6.82 6.23 20.26
CA GLY A 44 5.63 6.20 21.13
C GLY A 44 4.41 5.49 20.54
N SER A 45 4.41 5.14 19.24
CA SER A 45 3.35 4.33 18.65
C SER A 45 3.34 2.92 19.22
N ALA A 46 2.18 2.26 19.27
CA ALA A 46 2.13 0.84 19.60
C ALA A 46 2.80 0.00 18.49
N PRO A 47 3.42 -1.15 18.82
CA PRO A 47 3.84 -2.12 17.81
C PRO A 47 2.64 -2.56 16.96
N GLY A 48 2.86 -2.70 15.66
CA GLY A 48 1.89 -3.23 14.72
C GLY A 48 1.69 -4.75 14.89
N ARG A 49 0.88 -5.30 13.99
CA ARG A 49 0.64 -6.75 13.92
C ARG A 49 1.91 -7.50 13.48
N PRO A 50 2.11 -8.76 13.90
CA PRO A 50 3.20 -9.59 13.40
C PRO A 50 3.14 -9.75 11.88
N ILE A 51 4.30 -9.59 11.23
CA ILE A 51 4.46 -9.90 9.82
C ILE A 51 4.58 -11.42 9.69
N ILE A 52 3.49 -12.06 9.27
CA ILE A 52 3.42 -13.50 9.07
C ILE A 52 4.35 -13.96 7.93
N LYS A 53 4.80 -15.21 8.00
CA LYS A 53 5.76 -15.80 7.07
C LYS A 53 5.32 -15.67 5.60
N GLU A 54 4.04 -15.82 5.34
CA GLU A 54 3.44 -15.76 3.99
C GLU A 54 3.63 -14.39 3.33
N LEU A 55 3.78 -13.32 4.11
CA LEU A 55 4.09 -12.00 3.57
C LEU A 55 5.56 -11.86 3.18
N LEU A 56 6.45 -12.71 3.69
CA LEU A 56 7.90 -12.63 3.50
C LEU A 56 8.44 -13.65 2.49
N ASP A 57 7.68 -14.69 2.16
CA ASP A 57 8.16 -15.84 1.38
C ASP A 57 7.63 -15.79 -0.06
N LEU A 58 8.47 -15.34 -0.99
CA LEU A 58 8.13 -15.28 -2.40
C LEU A 58 8.03 -16.68 -3.04
N ALA A 59 8.82 -17.66 -2.57
CA ALA A 59 8.78 -19.02 -3.09
C ALA A 59 7.47 -19.74 -2.71
N ASP A 60 6.95 -19.49 -1.51
CA ASP A 60 5.62 -19.94 -1.11
C ASP A 60 4.53 -19.33 -2.00
N ARG A 61 4.69 -18.07 -2.44
CA ARG A 61 3.77 -17.43 -3.40
C ARG A 61 3.81 -18.09 -4.77
N GLU A 62 4.99 -18.38 -5.30
CA GLU A 62 5.13 -19.10 -6.59
C GLU A 62 4.40 -20.44 -6.55
N LYS A 63 4.52 -21.16 -5.44
CA LYS A 63 3.80 -22.41 -5.22
C LYS A 63 2.28 -22.18 -5.23
N LYS A 64 1.79 -21.18 -4.49
CA LYS A 64 0.35 -20.83 -4.44
C LYS A 64 -0.20 -20.40 -5.80
N LEU A 65 0.56 -19.67 -6.61
CA LEU A 65 0.13 -19.30 -7.97
C LEU A 65 -0.14 -20.55 -8.82
N LYS A 66 0.75 -21.55 -8.76
CA LYS A 66 0.58 -22.83 -9.47
C LYS A 66 -0.66 -23.58 -8.96
N GLU A 67 -0.83 -23.68 -7.65
CA GLU A 67 -2.00 -24.35 -7.03
C GLU A 67 -3.33 -23.68 -7.40
N GLN A 68 -3.33 -22.36 -7.56
CA GLN A 68 -4.51 -21.57 -7.90
C GLN A 68 -4.72 -21.36 -9.41
N ASN A 69 -3.85 -21.92 -10.25
CA ASN A 69 -3.83 -21.72 -11.71
C ASN A 69 -3.71 -20.23 -12.13
N LEU A 70 -2.99 -19.43 -11.35
CA LEU A 70 -2.67 -18.04 -11.65
C LEU A 70 -1.33 -17.97 -12.39
N GLN A 71 -1.25 -17.13 -13.43
CA GLN A 71 -0.01 -16.96 -14.21
C GLN A 71 0.82 -15.77 -13.74
N HIS A 72 0.19 -14.79 -13.10
CA HIS A 72 0.85 -13.55 -12.72
C HIS A 72 0.23 -12.95 -11.46
N GLN A 73 1.03 -12.26 -10.66
CA GLN A 73 0.56 -11.54 -9.46
C GLN A 73 1.21 -10.15 -9.34
N ILE A 74 0.41 -9.15 -9.00
CA ILE A 74 0.87 -7.80 -8.69
C ILE A 74 1.08 -7.69 -7.18
N LEU A 75 2.31 -7.42 -6.76
CA LEU A 75 2.73 -7.34 -5.36
C LEU A 75 2.84 -5.89 -4.92
N SER A 76 2.06 -5.54 -3.91
CA SER A 76 2.17 -4.29 -3.16
C SER A 76 2.82 -4.53 -1.80
N THR A 77 3.35 -3.50 -1.15
CA THR A 77 3.64 -3.62 0.28
C THR A 77 2.35 -3.82 1.09
N TRP A 78 2.47 -4.26 2.33
CA TRP A 78 1.33 -4.39 3.22
C TRP A 78 0.92 -3.03 3.80
N LEU A 79 -0.37 -2.68 3.73
CA LEU A 79 -0.82 -1.33 4.07
C LEU A 79 -0.61 -0.96 5.55
N ASP A 80 -0.60 -1.94 6.46
CA ASP A 80 -0.33 -1.72 7.88
C ASP A 80 1.04 -1.05 8.14
N ILE A 81 1.96 -1.13 7.18
CA ILE A 81 3.32 -0.61 7.32
C ILE A 81 3.61 0.58 6.40
N VAL A 82 2.63 1.29 5.83
CA VAL A 82 2.93 2.43 4.92
C VAL A 82 3.45 3.70 5.63
N GLY A 83 3.16 3.86 6.92
CA GLY A 83 3.78 4.89 7.76
C GLY A 83 3.31 6.32 7.51
N TYR A 84 2.03 6.54 7.19
CA TYR A 84 1.48 7.90 7.02
C TYR A 84 1.54 8.76 8.29
N ASN A 85 1.67 8.14 9.46
CA ASN A 85 1.84 8.82 10.75
C ASN A 85 3.28 9.32 10.99
N LEU A 86 4.24 8.92 10.16
CA LEU A 86 5.63 9.36 10.28
C LEU A 86 5.79 10.83 9.83
N PRO A 87 6.75 11.59 10.42
CA PRO A 87 7.23 12.83 9.84
C PRO A 87 7.58 12.65 8.36
N VAL A 88 7.30 13.66 7.53
CA VAL A 88 7.38 13.55 6.07
C VAL A 88 8.72 12.97 5.60
N GLU A 89 9.86 13.48 6.08
CA GLU A 89 11.18 12.97 5.66
C GLU A 89 11.43 11.50 6.05
N GLN A 90 10.91 11.07 7.20
CA GLN A 90 10.99 9.67 7.62
C GLN A 90 10.09 8.80 6.74
N GLY A 91 8.87 9.24 6.44
CA GLY A 91 7.95 8.58 5.52
C GLY A 91 8.51 8.45 4.09
N CYS A 92 9.22 9.47 3.60
CA CYS A 92 9.91 9.44 2.31
C CYS A 92 10.98 8.35 2.28
N ARG A 93 11.87 8.33 3.28
CA ARG A 93 12.92 7.30 3.38
C ARG A 93 12.33 5.91 3.49
N TRP A 94 11.26 5.78 4.26
CA TRP A 94 10.59 4.51 4.47
C TRP A 94 9.92 3.97 3.20
N SER A 95 9.16 4.82 2.49
CA SER A 95 8.54 4.46 1.21
C SER A 95 9.61 4.08 0.18
N ARG A 96 10.71 4.84 0.11
CA ARG A 96 11.86 4.56 -0.76
C ARG A 96 12.47 3.19 -0.46
N LEU A 97 12.70 2.88 0.82
CA LEU A 97 13.26 1.59 1.24
C LEU A 97 12.35 0.44 0.81
N LEU A 98 11.04 0.53 1.08
CA LEU A 98 10.06 -0.48 0.67
C LEU A 98 10.06 -0.69 -0.86
N ASN A 99 10.03 0.39 -1.64
CA ASN A 99 10.03 0.35 -3.10
C ASN A 99 11.32 -0.26 -3.66
N CYS A 100 12.48 0.17 -3.15
CA CYS A 100 13.77 -0.33 -3.60
C CYS A 100 13.96 -1.82 -3.27
N CYS A 101 13.63 -2.25 -2.04
CA CYS A 101 13.72 -3.65 -1.67
C CYS A 101 12.85 -4.54 -2.55
N LEU A 102 11.61 -4.12 -2.84
CA LEU A 102 10.71 -4.89 -3.69
C LEU A 102 11.24 -4.93 -5.13
N ALA A 103 11.74 -3.80 -5.65
CA ALA A 103 12.34 -3.76 -6.98
C ALA A 103 13.57 -4.68 -7.10
N GLU A 104 14.41 -4.73 -6.07
CA GLU A 104 15.61 -5.57 -6.03
C GLU A 104 15.25 -7.05 -6.03
N GLU A 105 14.36 -7.49 -5.14
CA GLU A 105 13.93 -8.89 -5.05
C GLU A 105 13.26 -9.36 -6.35
N LEU A 106 12.42 -8.52 -6.96
CA LEU A 106 11.76 -8.85 -8.23
C LEU A 106 12.75 -8.97 -9.41
N LYS A 107 13.89 -8.25 -9.37
CA LYS A 107 14.93 -8.36 -10.43
C LYS A 107 15.69 -9.68 -10.37
N GLU A 108 15.71 -10.34 -9.23
CA GLU A 108 16.39 -11.64 -9.07
C GLU A 108 15.60 -12.79 -9.73
N GLN A 109 14.34 -12.56 -10.12
CA GLN A 109 13.51 -13.54 -10.80
C GLN A 109 13.98 -13.84 -12.23
N LYS A 110 14.24 -15.11 -12.53
CA LYS A 110 14.49 -15.63 -13.88
C LYS A 110 13.83 -17.01 -14.03
N PRO A 111 13.35 -17.42 -15.22
CA PRO A 111 13.38 -16.71 -16.51
C PRO A 111 12.06 -16.04 -16.96
N GLU A 112 10.89 -16.42 -16.42
CA GLU A 112 9.61 -15.74 -16.68
C GLU A 112 9.12 -15.07 -15.39
N PRO A 113 9.10 -13.73 -15.30
CA PRO A 113 8.69 -13.05 -14.07
C PRO A 113 7.19 -13.23 -13.85
N GLN A 114 6.83 -14.01 -12.82
CA GLN A 114 5.43 -14.24 -12.40
C GLN A 114 4.89 -13.10 -11.54
N PHE A 115 5.74 -12.13 -11.19
CA PHE A 115 5.40 -11.05 -10.28
C PHE A 115 5.70 -9.68 -10.89
N THR A 116 4.91 -8.69 -10.49
CA THR A 116 5.16 -7.29 -10.80
C THR A 116 4.94 -6.44 -9.57
N GLY A 117 5.87 -5.52 -9.30
CA GLY A 117 5.79 -4.65 -8.15
C GLY A 117 4.87 -3.46 -8.40
N ILE A 118 4.16 -3.04 -7.37
CA ILE A 118 3.45 -1.76 -7.31
C ILE A 118 3.96 -0.98 -6.08
N ALA A 119 4.19 0.32 -6.26
CA ALA A 119 4.86 1.15 -5.27
C ALA A 119 3.97 1.48 -4.08
N THR A 120 4.59 2.00 -3.02
CA THR A 120 3.95 2.84 -1.99
C THR A 120 4.56 4.24 -2.02
N VAL A 121 3.87 5.23 -1.42
CA VAL A 121 4.29 6.64 -1.41
C VAL A 121 4.01 7.30 -0.05
N PRO A 122 4.77 8.34 0.34
CA PRO A 122 4.58 9.07 1.60
C PRO A 122 3.40 10.06 1.51
N LEU A 123 2.18 9.52 1.47
CA LEU A 123 0.97 10.26 1.13
C LEU A 123 0.59 11.36 2.14
N GLN A 124 1.22 11.41 3.32
CA GLN A 124 1.12 12.56 4.24
C GLN A 124 1.62 13.89 3.65
N SER A 125 2.35 13.85 2.52
CA SER A 125 2.68 15.01 1.69
C SER A 125 2.44 14.69 0.21
N GLY A 126 1.45 15.34 -0.41
CA GLY A 126 1.14 15.10 -1.83
C GLY A 126 2.29 15.45 -2.79
N GLU A 127 3.12 16.45 -2.47
CA GLU A 127 4.30 16.80 -3.26
C GLU A 127 5.36 15.69 -3.19
N ARG A 128 5.69 15.22 -1.98
CA ARG A 128 6.69 14.15 -1.81
C ARG A 128 6.18 12.81 -2.31
N ALA A 129 4.86 12.57 -2.22
CA ALA A 129 4.24 11.40 -2.83
C ALA A 129 4.33 11.43 -4.36
N ALA A 130 4.19 12.59 -5.00
CA ALA A 130 4.38 12.74 -6.44
C ALA A 130 5.83 12.44 -6.86
N GLU A 131 6.82 12.99 -6.13
CA GLU A 131 8.24 12.72 -6.39
C GLU A 131 8.58 11.23 -6.25
N GLU A 132 8.10 10.60 -5.17
CA GLU A 132 8.35 9.18 -4.94
C GLU A 132 7.66 8.29 -5.98
N LEU A 133 6.44 8.65 -6.41
CA LEU A 133 5.75 7.94 -7.50
C LEU A 133 6.56 7.99 -8.80
N GLU A 134 7.06 9.17 -9.17
CA GLU A 134 7.88 9.32 -10.37
C GLU A 134 9.16 8.49 -10.28
N PHE A 135 9.84 8.51 -9.13
CA PHE A 135 11.02 7.69 -8.89
C PHE A 135 10.69 6.19 -8.99
N ALA A 136 9.66 5.72 -8.29
CA ALA A 136 9.33 4.30 -8.23
C ALA A 136 8.96 3.73 -9.62
N VAL A 137 8.25 4.51 -10.44
CA VAL A 137 7.86 4.10 -11.79
C VAL A 137 9.08 4.10 -12.73
N LYS A 138 9.93 5.14 -12.68
CA LYS A 138 11.05 5.28 -13.62
C LYS A 138 12.26 4.44 -13.26
N GLU A 139 12.65 4.45 -11.99
CA GLU A 139 13.89 3.84 -11.50
C GLU A 139 13.66 2.42 -10.95
N CYS A 140 12.58 2.22 -10.18
CA CYS A 140 12.23 0.91 -9.62
C CYS A 140 11.39 0.05 -10.59
N ARG A 141 10.94 0.60 -11.72
CA ARG A 141 10.08 -0.07 -12.71
C ARG A 141 8.76 -0.59 -12.11
N MET A 142 8.26 0.09 -11.10
CA MET A 142 6.95 -0.22 -10.50
C MET A 142 5.84 0.07 -11.50
N LEU A 143 4.82 -0.79 -11.53
CA LEU A 143 3.69 -0.66 -12.44
C LEU A 143 2.81 0.57 -12.15
N GLY A 144 2.72 0.95 -10.88
CA GLY A 144 1.90 2.05 -10.37
C GLY A 144 2.06 2.21 -8.87
N VAL A 145 0.99 2.53 -8.15
CA VAL A 145 1.03 2.73 -6.69
C VAL A 145 -0.20 2.16 -5.97
N THR A 146 0.02 1.60 -4.78
CA THR A 146 -1.04 1.29 -3.82
C THR A 146 -1.04 2.34 -2.70
N ILE A 147 -2.21 2.89 -2.38
CA ILE A 147 -2.40 3.89 -1.32
C ILE A 147 -3.52 3.48 -0.35
N GLY A 148 -3.49 4.05 0.85
CA GLY A 148 -4.58 3.92 1.83
C GLY A 148 -5.87 4.63 1.40
N THR A 149 -6.99 4.30 2.03
CA THR A 149 -8.28 5.01 1.85
C THR A 149 -8.31 6.41 2.45
N HIS A 150 -7.36 6.74 3.31
CA HIS A 150 -7.22 8.05 3.94
C HIS A 150 -5.76 8.30 4.37
N VAL A 151 -5.44 9.54 4.74
CA VAL A 151 -4.15 9.95 5.30
C VAL A 151 -4.37 10.70 6.60
N ASN A 152 -3.99 10.10 7.73
CA ASN A 152 -4.14 10.72 9.06
C ASN A 152 -5.53 11.35 9.29
N GLY A 153 -6.60 10.63 8.91
CA GLY A 153 -8.00 11.09 9.01
C GLY A 153 -8.48 12.01 7.89
N LYS A 154 -7.62 12.42 6.94
CA LYS A 154 -7.99 13.18 5.76
C LYS A 154 -8.42 12.26 4.62
N ASN A 155 -9.53 12.61 3.99
CA ASN A 155 -10.02 11.93 2.79
C ASN A 155 -9.13 12.21 1.57
N LEU A 156 -9.31 11.39 0.54
CA LEU A 156 -8.49 11.42 -0.68
C LEU A 156 -8.76 12.63 -1.59
N ASP A 157 -9.82 13.39 -1.33
CA ASP A 157 -10.15 14.65 -2.00
C ASP A 157 -9.48 15.88 -1.39
N ASP A 158 -8.70 15.73 -0.30
CA ASP A 158 -7.97 16.83 0.31
C ASP A 158 -7.08 17.56 -0.74
N PRO A 159 -7.15 18.90 -0.85
CA PRO A 159 -6.40 19.66 -1.85
C PRO A 159 -4.88 19.48 -1.79
N SER A 160 -4.32 19.13 -0.62
CA SER A 160 -2.89 18.84 -0.48
C SER A 160 -2.42 17.62 -1.27
N LEU A 161 -3.35 16.75 -1.70
CA LEU A 161 -3.05 15.56 -2.51
C LEU A 161 -3.07 15.84 -4.02
N ARG A 162 -3.47 17.04 -4.47
CA ARG A 162 -3.52 17.39 -5.90
C ARG A 162 -2.19 17.20 -6.64
N PRO A 163 -1.01 17.47 -6.06
CA PRO A 163 0.26 17.17 -6.72
C PRO A 163 0.45 15.68 -7.02
N PHE A 164 0.06 14.80 -6.09
CA PHE A 164 0.10 13.35 -6.28
C PHE A 164 -0.83 12.89 -7.41
N TRP A 165 -2.09 13.32 -7.40
CA TRP A 165 -3.06 12.97 -8.45
C TRP A 165 -2.59 13.41 -9.83
N ARG A 166 -2.11 14.66 -9.95
CA ARG A 166 -1.55 15.19 -11.19
C ARG A 166 -0.37 14.34 -11.71
N MET A 167 0.51 13.90 -10.81
CA MET A 167 1.65 13.07 -11.20
C MET A 167 1.20 11.68 -11.65
N ALA A 168 0.26 11.06 -10.94
CA ALA A 168 -0.26 9.76 -11.31
C ALA A 168 -0.96 9.77 -12.67
N GLU A 169 -1.74 10.81 -12.97
CA GLU A 169 -2.34 11.02 -14.29
C GLU A 169 -1.27 11.23 -15.37
N LYS A 170 -0.28 12.10 -15.12
CA LYS A 170 0.84 12.37 -16.05
C LYS A 170 1.61 11.09 -16.40
N LEU A 171 1.85 10.22 -15.42
CA LEU A 171 2.53 8.94 -15.62
C LEU A 171 1.61 7.85 -16.18
N LYS A 172 0.29 8.09 -16.20
CA LYS A 172 -0.76 7.15 -16.63
C LYS A 172 -0.74 5.82 -15.87
N THR A 173 -0.31 5.88 -14.61
CA THR A 173 -0.12 4.72 -13.75
C THR A 173 -1.40 4.34 -13.01
N PRO A 174 -1.70 3.04 -12.86
CA PRO A 174 -2.80 2.59 -12.02
C PRO A 174 -2.55 2.90 -10.54
N ILE A 175 -3.63 3.23 -9.84
CA ILE A 175 -3.67 3.51 -8.41
C ILE A 175 -4.61 2.49 -7.76
N ILE A 176 -4.08 1.63 -6.89
CA ILE A 176 -4.88 0.70 -6.10
C ILE A 176 -5.17 1.36 -4.75
N ILE A 177 -6.45 1.53 -4.42
CA ILE A 177 -6.89 2.11 -3.15
C ILE A 177 -7.31 0.97 -2.23
N HIS A 178 -6.57 0.83 -1.12
CA HIS A 178 -6.72 -0.27 -0.18
C HIS A 178 -7.01 0.25 1.24
N PRO A 179 -8.05 -0.25 1.92
CA PRO A 179 -8.37 0.17 3.28
C PRO A 179 -7.42 -0.46 4.30
N PHE A 180 -7.11 0.20 5.41
CA PHE A 180 -6.22 -0.36 6.44
C PHE A 180 -6.64 -0.04 7.88
N PHE A 181 -7.19 1.16 8.13
CA PHE A 181 -7.80 1.49 9.42
C PHE A 181 -9.18 2.12 9.22
N PRO A 182 -10.27 1.46 9.64
CA PRO A 182 -11.59 2.03 9.50
C PRO A 182 -11.96 2.99 10.61
N LEU A 183 -12.88 3.90 10.30
CA LEU A 183 -13.60 4.67 11.30
C LEU A 183 -14.39 3.75 12.25
N GLY A 184 -14.50 4.16 13.51
CA GLY A 184 -15.34 3.47 14.50
C GLY A 184 -14.77 2.14 15.03
N LEU A 185 -13.44 1.97 15.02
CA LEU A 185 -12.76 0.75 15.47
C LEU A 185 -13.20 0.27 16.86
N GLU A 186 -13.55 1.19 17.77
CA GLU A 186 -14.03 0.90 19.12
C GLU A 186 -15.32 0.07 19.16
N ARG A 187 -16.06 -0.02 18.04
CA ARG A 187 -17.30 -0.80 17.91
C ARG A 187 -17.15 -2.05 17.04
N LEU A 188 -16.01 -2.22 16.37
CA LEU A 188 -15.82 -3.22 15.31
C LEU A 188 -15.04 -4.47 15.77
N GLY A 189 -14.61 -4.52 17.03
CA GLY A 189 -13.69 -5.55 17.54
C GLY A 189 -14.24 -6.98 17.62
N SER A 190 -15.56 -7.19 17.48
CA SER A 190 -16.18 -8.53 17.55
C SER A 190 -16.56 -9.06 16.17
N TYR A 191 -16.71 -10.39 16.04
CA TYR A 191 -17.27 -11.09 14.87
C TYR A 191 -16.63 -10.73 13.51
N PHE A 192 -15.35 -10.36 13.50
CA PHE A 192 -14.64 -9.95 12.28
C PHE A 192 -15.22 -8.68 11.61
N LEU A 193 -16.01 -7.88 12.34
CA LEU A 193 -16.71 -6.71 11.81
C LEU A 193 -15.78 -5.63 11.27
N THR A 194 -14.56 -5.50 11.82
CA THR A 194 -13.53 -4.62 11.24
C THR A 194 -13.34 -4.86 9.74
N HIS A 195 -13.32 -6.12 9.28
CA HIS A 195 -13.06 -6.44 7.88
C HIS A 195 -14.32 -6.37 7.02
N ILE A 196 -15.42 -7.00 7.47
CA ILE A 196 -16.62 -7.14 6.63
C ILE A 196 -17.50 -5.87 6.61
N VAL A 197 -17.40 -5.00 7.62
CA VAL A 197 -18.13 -3.72 7.70
C VAL A 197 -17.17 -2.53 7.63
N GLY A 198 -16.14 -2.50 8.47
CA GLY A 198 -15.26 -1.34 8.59
C GLY A 198 -14.48 -1.05 7.32
N LEU A 199 -13.65 -1.99 6.88
CA LEU A 199 -12.77 -1.80 5.71
C LEU A 199 -13.56 -1.59 4.40
N THR A 200 -14.73 -2.22 4.25
CA THR A 200 -15.62 -2.02 3.10
C THR A 200 -16.30 -0.65 3.13
N ALA A 201 -16.71 -0.16 4.31
CA ALA A 201 -17.21 1.21 4.48
C ALA A 201 -16.12 2.25 4.17
N GLU A 202 -14.87 2.02 4.58
CA GLU A 202 -13.73 2.90 4.25
C GLU A 202 -13.51 3.05 2.75
N THR A 203 -13.48 1.92 2.01
CA THR A 203 -13.35 1.98 0.55
C THR A 203 -14.51 2.77 -0.06
N THR A 204 -15.72 2.60 0.47
CA THR A 204 -16.91 3.32 0.01
C THR A 204 -16.78 4.82 0.22
N LEU A 205 -16.32 5.23 1.40
CA LEU A 205 -16.09 6.62 1.74
C LEU A 205 -14.99 7.24 0.87
N ALA A 206 -13.89 6.52 0.62
CA ALA A 206 -12.82 6.96 -0.26
C ALA A 206 -13.33 7.18 -1.70
N ALA A 207 -14.10 6.24 -2.23
CA ALA A 207 -14.72 6.35 -3.56
C ALA A 207 -15.66 7.56 -3.66
N ALA A 208 -16.56 7.72 -2.68
CA ALA A 208 -17.48 8.84 -2.62
C ALA A 208 -16.75 10.18 -2.48
N SER A 209 -15.68 10.23 -1.68
CA SER A 209 -14.87 11.44 -1.49
C SER A 209 -14.17 11.85 -2.79
N LEU A 210 -13.56 10.91 -3.51
CA LEU A 210 -12.94 11.18 -4.81
C LEU A 210 -13.92 11.74 -5.84
N TYR A 211 -15.13 11.15 -5.89
CA TYR A 211 -16.18 11.59 -6.80
C TYR A 211 -16.75 12.96 -6.40
N CYS A 212 -17.30 13.09 -5.19
CA CYS A 212 -17.94 14.31 -4.73
C CYS A 212 -16.95 15.46 -4.52
N GLY A 213 -15.69 15.16 -4.21
CA GLY A 213 -14.61 16.13 -4.05
C GLY A 213 -13.98 16.60 -5.36
N GLY A 214 -14.51 16.17 -6.51
CA GLY A 214 -14.12 16.63 -7.84
C GLY A 214 -12.71 16.20 -8.28
N VAL A 215 -12.11 15.18 -7.64
CA VAL A 215 -10.78 14.68 -8.04
C VAL A 215 -10.86 14.08 -9.44
N ILE A 216 -11.92 13.30 -9.71
CA ILE A 216 -12.11 12.65 -11.01
C ILE A 216 -12.44 13.67 -12.10
N ASP A 217 -13.17 14.74 -11.79
CA ASP A 217 -13.43 15.83 -12.75
C ASP A 217 -12.16 16.59 -13.10
N GLN A 218 -11.28 16.79 -12.11
CA GLN A 218 -10.04 17.52 -12.29
C GLN A 218 -8.95 16.69 -13.01
N PHE A 219 -8.95 15.37 -12.82
CA PHE A 219 -7.99 14.44 -13.39
C PHE A 219 -8.72 13.26 -14.06
N PRO A 220 -9.36 13.48 -15.22
CA PRO A 220 -10.25 12.51 -15.85
C PRO A 220 -9.54 11.27 -16.41
N ASP A 221 -8.22 11.31 -16.60
CA ASP A 221 -7.44 10.19 -17.14
C ASP A 221 -6.86 9.27 -16.03
N LEU A 222 -7.21 9.50 -14.76
CA LEU A 222 -6.81 8.64 -13.65
C LEU A 222 -7.34 7.21 -13.81
N LYS A 223 -6.46 6.24 -13.51
CA LYS A 223 -6.80 4.81 -13.50
C LYS A 223 -6.88 4.32 -12.07
N ILE A 224 -8.08 4.27 -11.50
CA ILE A 224 -8.29 3.91 -10.10
C ILE A 224 -8.88 2.50 -9.99
N VAL A 225 -8.30 1.69 -9.12
CA VAL A 225 -8.81 0.37 -8.72
C VAL A 225 -9.18 0.45 -7.24
N LEU A 226 -10.45 0.22 -6.93
CA LEU A 226 -10.93 0.14 -5.55
C LEU A 226 -10.92 -1.32 -5.10
N CYS A 227 -10.21 -1.63 -4.01
CA CYS A 227 -10.17 -2.98 -3.45
C CYS A 227 -11.56 -3.46 -2.97
N HIS A 228 -11.73 -4.76 -2.83
CA HIS A 228 -12.95 -5.39 -2.29
C HIS A 228 -14.23 -4.99 -3.05
N GLY A 229 -14.13 -4.89 -4.38
CA GLY A 229 -15.26 -4.55 -5.25
C GLY A 229 -15.76 -3.11 -5.11
N GLY A 230 -14.96 -2.19 -4.55
CA GLY A 230 -15.41 -0.84 -4.24
C GLY A 230 -16.15 -0.72 -2.91
N GLY A 231 -16.07 -1.75 -2.06
CA GLY A 231 -16.84 -1.80 -0.82
C GLY A 231 -18.34 -1.85 -1.12
N PHE A 232 -19.11 -0.95 -0.53
CA PHE A 232 -20.54 -0.79 -0.76
C PHE A 232 -20.85 0.23 -1.86
N PHE A 233 -19.85 0.91 -2.41
CA PHE A 233 -20.07 2.00 -3.37
C PHE A 233 -20.93 1.60 -4.58
N PRO A 234 -20.68 0.47 -5.27
CA PRO A 234 -21.52 0.09 -6.42
C PRO A 234 -22.99 -0.16 -6.05
N TYR A 235 -23.27 -0.54 -4.80
CA TYR A 235 -24.62 -0.75 -4.31
C TYR A 235 -25.31 0.56 -3.88
N GLN A 236 -24.54 1.61 -3.55
CA GLN A 236 -25.05 2.87 -3.00
C GLN A 236 -25.13 4.03 -4.01
N VAL A 237 -24.41 3.95 -5.13
CA VAL A 237 -24.28 5.06 -6.08
C VAL A 237 -25.55 5.34 -6.91
N GLY A 238 -26.59 4.50 -6.80
CA GLY A 238 -27.88 4.68 -7.48
C GLY A 238 -28.87 3.57 -7.20
#